data_AF-A0A847SQ02-F1
#
_entry.id   AF-A0A847SQ02-F1
#
_cell.length_a   1.000
_cell.length_b   1.000
_cell.length_c   1.000
_cell.angle_alpha   90.00
_cell.angle_beta   90.00
_cell.angle_gamma   90.00
#
_symmetry.space_group_name_H-M   'P 1'
#
loop_
_entity.id
_entity.type
_entity.pdbx_description
1 polymer ?
#
loop_
_entity_poly.entity_id
_entity_poly.type
_entity_poly.pdbx_seq_one_letter_code
_entity_poly.pdbx_strand_id
1 'polypeptide(L)'
;MNSLQPYYNHGIIKAPFADVKREELLLILLQKQPDLAGVFFDFGIPQKINMEEFMNKNFTFNVSIERFAFHTGRSLSAFKRDFRAIFNDTPNHWLVKKRLQEAYFLIDKKNPKSSDIYLELGFETLSHFSYAFKKEFGQTPTELADPKAKTAANIR
;
A
#
# COMPACT_ATOMS: atom_id res chain seq x y z
N MET A 1 -36.06 -0.30 -20.36
CA MET A 1 -35.82 -1.74 -20.09
C MET A 1 -36.14 -2.66 -21.29
N ASN A 2 -37.05 -2.30 -22.22
CA ASN A 2 -37.48 -3.22 -23.30
C ASN A 2 -36.50 -3.34 -24.50
N SER A 3 -35.51 -2.45 -24.62
CA SER A 3 -34.63 -2.39 -25.80
C SER A 3 -33.68 -3.59 -25.94
N LEU A 4 -33.43 -4.34 -24.86
CA LEU A 4 -32.56 -5.52 -24.87
C LEU A 4 -33.30 -6.85 -24.89
N GLN A 5 -34.60 -6.84 -24.57
CA GLN A 5 -35.43 -8.04 -24.44
C GLN A 5 -35.35 -8.99 -25.65
N PRO A 6 -35.28 -8.52 -26.91
CA PRO A 6 -35.14 -9.40 -28.09
C PRO A 6 -33.77 -10.07 -28.22
N TYR A 7 -32.76 -9.58 -27.49
CA TYR A 7 -31.35 -9.96 -27.66
C TYR A 7 -30.79 -10.74 -26.48
N TYR A 8 -31.61 -11.00 -25.46
CA TYR A 8 -31.28 -11.92 -24.38
C TYR A 8 -31.42 -13.35 -24.87
N ASN A 9 -30.29 -14.02 -25.06
CA ASN A 9 -30.27 -15.48 -25.17
C ASN A 9 -29.71 -16.05 -23.87
N HIS A 10 -30.56 -16.68 -23.05
CA HIS A 10 -30.16 -17.32 -21.78
C HIS A 10 -29.39 -16.39 -20.82
N GLY A 11 -29.75 -15.10 -20.76
CA GLY A 11 -29.09 -14.12 -19.88
C GLY A 11 -27.77 -13.55 -20.41
N ILE A 12 -27.31 -13.99 -21.60
CA ILE A 12 -26.06 -13.54 -22.21
C ILE A 12 -26.36 -12.51 -23.30
N ILE A 13 -25.76 -11.32 -23.18
CA ILE A 13 -25.77 -10.28 -24.19
C ILE A 13 -24.49 -10.42 -25.03
N LYS A 14 -24.62 -10.53 -26.36
CA LYS A 14 -23.46 -10.59 -27.26
C LYS A 14 -22.65 -9.28 -27.21
N ALA A 15 -21.32 -9.37 -27.30
CA ALA A 15 -20.41 -8.24 -27.12
C ALA A 15 -20.77 -6.95 -27.88
N PRO A 16 -21.15 -6.99 -29.19
CA PRO A 16 -21.50 -5.77 -29.92
C PRO A 16 -22.68 -5.00 -29.32
N PHE A 17 -23.65 -5.70 -28.72
CA PHE A 17 -24.81 -5.07 -28.09
C PHE A 17 -24.51 -4.57 -26.68
N ALA A 18 -23.62 -5.26 -25.96
CA ALA A 18 -23.15 -4.79 -24.67
C ALA A 18 -22.39 -3.47 -24.79
N ASP A 19 -21.60 -3.31 -25.86
CA ASP A 19 -20.86 -2.07 -26.14
C ASP A 19 -21.81 -0.90 -26.45
N VAL A 20 -22.80 -1.10 -27.33
CA VAL A 20 -23.83 -0.08 -27.63
C VAL A 20 -24.60 0.34 -26.38
N LYS A 21 -24.91 -0.60 -25.48
CA LYS A 21 -25.58 -0.27 -24.21
C LYS A 21 -24.69 0.40 -23.20
N ARG A 22 -23.40 0.09 -23.19
CA ARG A 22 -22.43 0.82 -22.37
C ARG A 22 -22.38 2.28 -22.82
N GLU A 23 -22.33 2.53 -24.12
CA GLU A 23 -22.33 3.88 -24.68
C GLU A 23 -23.64 4.63 -24.38
N GLU A 24 -24.79 4.02 -24.62
CA GLU A 24 -26.09 4.61 -24.27
C GLU A 24 -26.18 4.95 -22.77
N LEU A 25 -25.75 4.04 -21.89
CA LEU A 25 -25.75 4.26 -20.46
C LEU A 25 -24.80 5.40 -20.05
N LEU A 26 -23.59 5.45 -20.63
CA LEU A 26 -22.63 6.52 -20.38
C LEU A 26 -23.22 7.87 -20.79
N LEU A 27 -23.84 7.97 -21.98
CA LEU A 27 -24.50 9.18 -22.45
C LEU A 27 -25.63 9.62 -21.52
N ILE A 28 -26.47 8.68 -21.06
CA ILE A 28 -27.55 8.96 -20.12
C ILE A 28 -26.99 9.46 -18.77
N LEU A 29 -25.96 8.80 -18.24
CA LEU A 29 -25.34 9.19 -16.97
C LEU A 29 -24.71 10.58 -17.05
N LEU A 30 -24.03 10.89 -18.15
CA LEU A 30 -23.44 12.21 -18.39
C LEU A 30 -24.50 13.31 -18.55
N GLN A 31 -25.63 13.02 -19.21
CA GLN A 31 -26.74 13.96 -19.29
C GLN A 31 -27.38 14.24 -17.92
N LYS A 32 -27.43 13.22 -17.04
CA LYS A 32 -28.02 13.36 -15.70
C LYS A 32 -27.06 14.00 -14.70
N GLN A 33 -25.77 13.76 -14.83
CA GLN A 33 -24.71 14.29 -13.96
C GLN A 33 -23.49 14.68 -14.81
N PRO A 34 -23.47 15.89 -15.38
CA PRO A 34 -22.38 16.35 -16.24
C PRO A 34 -21.00 16.32 -15.56
N ASP A 35 -20.96 16.49 -14.24
CA ASP A 35 -19.72 16.46 -13.45
C ASP A 35 -19.03 15.09 -13.48
N LEU A 36 -19.75 14.00 -13.81
CA LEU A 36 -19.15 12.67 -14.02
C LEU A 36 -18.27 12.61 -15.27
N ALA A 37 -18.32 13.60 -16.17
CA ALA A 37 -17.42 13.67 -17.33
C ALA A 37 -15.95 13.63 -16.89
N GLY A 38 -15.61 14.28 -15.76
CA GLY A 38 -14.28 14.24 -15.18
C GLY A 38 -13.89 12.91 -14.54
N VAL A 39 -14.82 11.95 -14.40
CA VAL A 39 -14.54 10.59 -13.90
C VAL A 39 -14.50 9.59 -15.06
N PHE A 40 -15.43 9.72 -16.02
CA PHE A 40 -15.51 8.82 -17.18
C PHE A 40 -14.49 9.13 -18.27
N PHE A 41 -14.11 10.39 -18.42
CA PHE A 41 -13.18 10.86 -19.44
C PHE A 41 -11.90 11.44 -18.84
N ASP A 42 -11.57 11.08 -17.60
CA ASP A 42 -10.21 11.23 -17.09
C ASP A 42 -9.30 10.21 -17.78
N PHE A 43 -9.05 10.47 -19.07
CA PHE A 43 -8.00 9.85 -19.85
C PHE A 43 -6.64 10.54 -19.58
N GLY A 44 -6.59 11.43 -18.58
CA GLY A 44 -5.34 11.85 -17.99
C GLY A 44 -4.56 10.62 -17.55
N ILE A 45 -3.22 10.70 -17.58
CA ILE A 45 -2.37 9.74 -16.88
C ILE A 45 -3.00 9.60 -15.49
N PRO A 46 -3.46 8.40 -15.05
CA PRO A 46 -4.11 8.25 -13.75
C PRO A 46 -3.21 8.97 -12.77
N GLN A 47 -3.70 10.09 -12.21
CA GLN A 47 -2.88 11.03 -11.43
C GLN A 47 -2.04 10.17 -10.51
N LYS A 48 -0.73 10.10 -10.80
CA LYS A 48 0.16 9.11 -10.17
C LYS A 48 -0.08 9.24 -8.68
N ILE A 49 -0.63 8.19 -8.05
CA ILE A 49 -0.91 8.24 -6.61
C ILE A 49 0.37 8.74 -5.95
N ASN A 50 0.21 9.71 -5.05
CA ASN A 50 1.32 10.27 -4.30
C ASN A 50 2.05 9.11 -3.63
N MET A 51 3.26 8.82 -4.13
CA MET A 51 4.00 7.63 -3.72
C MET A 51 4.39 7.75 -2.25
N GLU A 52 4.75 8.94 -1.79
CA GLU A 52 5.15 9.15 -0.40
C GLU A 52 4.01 8.86 0.55
N GLU A 53 2.84 9.45 0.29
CA GLU A 53 1.65 9.23 1.10
C GLU A 53 1.21 7.76 1.07
N PHE A 54 1.19 7.15 -0.11
CA PHE A 54 0.82 5.75 -0.27
C PHE A 54 1.78 4.83 0.49
N MET A 55 3.08 5.01 0.37
CA MET A 55 4.05 4.16 1.06
C MET A 55 3.99 4.33 2.57
N ASN A 56 3.83 5.57 3.08
CA ASN A 56 3.68 5.82 4.51
C ASN A 56 2.38 5.25 5.11
N LYS A 57 1.31 5.10 4.31
CA LYS A 57 0.06 4.46 4.76
C LYS A 57 0.10 2.94 4.71
N ASN A 58 0.90 2.36 3.81
CA ASN A 58 0.82 0.94 3.45
C ASN A 58 2.10 0.14 3.77
N PHE A 59 3.09 0.72 4.44
CA PHE A 59 4.38 0.06 4.69
C PHE A 59 4.26 -1.24 5.50
N THR A 60 3.22 -1.43 6.31
CA THR A 60 2.98 -2.64 7.09
C THR A 60 2.47 -3.82 6.26
N PHE A 61 1.99 -3.59 5.03
CA PHE A 61 1.52 -4.69 4.20
C PHE A 61 2.66 -5.53 3.66
N ASN A 62 2.63 -6.84 3.96
CA ASN A 62 3.59 -7.79 3.43
C ASN A 62 3.24 -8.18 1.99
N VAL A 63 3.54 -7.30 1.05
CA VAL A 63 3.40 -7.52 -0.38
C VAL A 63 4.70 -7.18 -1.10
N SER A 64 4.89 -7.74 -2.30
CA SER A 64 6.09 -7.52 -3.08
C SER A 64 6.18 -6.08 -3.61
N ILE A 65 7.39 -5.64 -3.97
CA ILE A 65 7.62 -4.31 -4.57
C ILE A 65 6.85 -4.16 -5.89
N GLU A 66 6.66 -5.24 -6.65
CA GLU A 66 5.84 -5.26 -7.85
C GLU A 66 4.38 -4.92 -7.56
N ARG A 67 3.84 -5.37 -6.42
CA ARG A 67 2.48 -5.00 -5.99
C ARG A 67 2.40 -3.52 -5.61
N PHE A 68 3.36 -2.99 -4.88
CA PHE A 68 3.42 -1.54 -4.60
C PHE A 68 3.52 -0.70 -5.88
N ALA A 69 4.31 -1.14 -6.86
CA ALA A 69 4.40 -0.49 -8.17
C ALA A 69 3.05 -0.51 -8.89
N PHE A 70 2.38 -1.67 -8.93
CA PHE A 70 1.06 -1.82 -9.53
C PHE A 70 0.02 -0.89 -8.87
N HIS A 71 -0.07 -0.88 -7.55
CA HIS A 71 -1.05 -0.05 -6.83
C HIS A 71 -0.80 1.46 -6.98
N THR A 72 0.43 1.86 -7.29
CA THR A 72 0.78 3.26 -7.55
C THR A 72 0.70 3.65 -9.04
N GLY A 73 0.19 2.76 -9.89
CA GLY A 73 0.03 3.00 -11.34
C GLY A 73 1.37 3.10 -12.08
N ARG A 74 2.42 2.42 -11.59
CA ARG A 74 3.78 2.51 -12.12
C ARG A 74 4.29 1.15 -12.58
N SER A 75 5.08 1.14 -13.65
CA SER A 75 5.96 -0.01 -13.92
C SER A 75 6.99 -0.15 -12.80
N LEU A 76 7.53 -1.36 -12.60
CA LEU A 76 8.52 -1.61 -11.55
C LEU A 76 9.74 -0.67 -11.67
N SER A 77 10.22 -0.44 -12.89
CA SER A 77 11.36 0.44 -13.18
C SER A 77 11.05 1.90 -12.86
N ALA A 78 9.86 2.37 -13.24
CA ALA A 78 9.41 3.73 -12.92
C ALA A 78 9.21 3.90 -11.41
N PHE A 79 8.65 2.90 -10.73
CA PHE A 79 8.49 2.88 -9.29
C PHE A 79 9.84 3.02 -8.58
N LYS A 80 10.83 2.19 -8.91
CA LYS A 80 12.17 2.25 -8.27
C LYS A 80 12.87 3.60 -8.48
N ARG A 81 12.76 4.17 -9.68
CA ARG A 81 13.34 5.49 -9.99
C ARG A 81 12.66 6.61 -9.22
N ASP A 82 11.33 6.68 -9.29
CA ASP A 82 10.53 7.69 -8.59
C ASP A 82 10.74 7.57 -7.06
N PHE A 83 10.80 6.34 -6.53
CA PHE A 83 11.04 6.06 -5.11
C PHE A 83 12.39 6.57 -4.65
N ARG A 84 13.47 6.31 -5.41
CA ARG A 84 14.80 6.80 -5.08
C ARG A 84 14.87 8.33 -5.12
N ALA A 85 14.14 8.98 -6.03
CA ALA A 85 14.08 10.44 -6.08
C ALA A 85 13.39 11.05 -4.85
N ILE A 86 12.37 10.38 -4.30
CA ILE A 86 11.59 10.86 -3.15
C ILE A 86 12.31 10.54 -1.82
N PHE A 87 12.73 9.28 -1.63
CA PHE A 87 13.22 8.78 -0.34
C PHE A 87 14.74 8.68 -0.25
N ASN A 88 15.45 8.92 -1.35
CA ASN A 88 16.90 8.72 -1.47
C ASN A 88 17.36 7.30 -1.05
N ASP A 89 16.50 6.30 -1.24
CA ASP A 89 16.70 4.92 -0.80
C ASP A 89 16.09 3.91 -1.79
N THR A 90 16.40 2.62 -1.62
CA THR A 90 15.73 1.54 -2.33
C THR A 90 14.43 1.14 -1.61
N PRO A 91 13.38 0.71 -2.34
CA PRO A 91 12.11 0.35 -1.73
C PRO A 91 12.20 -0.70 -0.60
N ASN A 92 12.95 -1.79 -0.83
CA ASN A 92 13.09 -2.87 0.16
C ASN A 92 13.80 -2.40 1.43
N HIS A 93 14.90 -1.66 1.28
CA HIS A 93 15.66 -1.15 2.42
C HIS A 93 14.83 -0.15 3.23
N TRP A 94 14.16 0.78 2.55
CA TRP A 94 13.28 1.74 3.18
C TRP A 94 12.12 1.07 3.93
N LEU A 95 11.49 0.05 3.33
CA LEU A 95 10.38 -0.70 3.95
C LEU A 95 10.81 -1.35 5.27
N VAL A 96 11.93 -2.09 5.24
CA VAL A 96 12.47 -2.73 6.45
C VAL A 96 12.78 -1.68 7.50
N LYS A 97 13.49 -0.61 7.12
CA LYS A 97 13.85 0.47 8.05
C LYS A 97 12.62 1.14 8.67
N LYS A 98 11.61 1.49 7.87
CA LYS A 98 10.38 2.14 8.34
C LYS A 98 9.60 1.25 9.30
N ARG A 99 9.50 -0.05 9.00
CA ARG A 99 8.86 -1.04 9.90
C ARG A 99 9.62 -1.19 11.22
N LEU A 100 10.95 -1.21 11.17
CA LEU A 100 11.78 -1.28 12.39
C LEU A 100 11.65 -0.02 13.25
N GLN A 101 11.56 1.16 12.63
CA GLN A 101 11.31 2.42 13.33
C GLN A 101 9.95 2.41 14.04
N GLU A 102 8.89 1.93 13.37
CA GLU A 102 7.58 1.76 13.99
C GLU A 102 7.62 0.75 15.14
N ALA A 103 8.33 -0.37 14.95
CA ALA A 103 8.52 -1.37 16.00
C ALA A 103 9.20 -0.77 17.24
N TYR A 104 10.26 0.04 17.04
CA TYR A 104 10.96 0.70 18.13
C TYR A 104 10.00 1.62 18.90
N PHE A 105 9.20 2.42 18.19
CA PHE A 105 8.22 3.30 18.80
C PHE A 105 7.17 2.53 19.62
N LEU A 106 6.62 1.44 19.08
CA LEU A 106 5.64 0.61 19.77
C LEU A 106 6.23 -0.04 21.03
N ILE A 107 7.44 -0.60 20.93
CA ILE A 107 8.14 -1.22 22.06
C ILE A 107 8.46 -0.18 23.13
N ASP A 108 8.97 0.99 22.74
CA ASP A 108 9.29 2.04 23.70
C ASP A 108 8.04 2.53 24.46
N LYS A 109 6.93 2.77 23.75
CA LYS A 109 5.74 3.40 24.33
C LYS A 109 4.76 2.44 24.99
N LYS A 110 4.57 1.24 24.43
CA LYS A 110 3.50 0.32 24.82
C LYS A 110 4.03 -1.00 25.39
N ASN A 111 5.32 -1.26 25.29
CA ASN A 111 5.99 -2.47 25.74
C ASN A 111 5.36 -3.82 25.29
N PRO A 112 4.85 -3.97 24.05
CA PRO A 112 4.35 -5.24 23.56
C PRO A 112 5.48 -6.26 23.38
N LYS A 113 5.13 -7.56 23.38
CA LYS A 113 6.09 -8.60 23.03
C LYS A 113 6.32 -8.61 21.53
N SER A 114 7.55 -8.94 21.12
CA SER A 114 7.91 -9.04 19.71
C SER A 114 7.10 -10.09 18.94
N SER A 115 6.68 -11.16 19.61
CA SER A 115 5.77 -12.17 19.06
C SER A 115 4.43 -11.61 18.63
N ASP A 116 4.01 -10.50 19.24
CA ASP A 116 2.65 -9.97 19.08
C ASP A 116 2.59 -8.96 17.92
N ILE A 117 3.71 -8.27 17.64
CA ILE A 117 3.74 -7.15 16.67
C ILE A 117 4.41 -7.47 15.34
N TYR A 118 5.23 -8.53 15.23
CA TYR A 118 6.07 -8.71 14.03
C TYR A 118 5.25 -8.89 12.75
N LEU A 119 4.13 -9.62 12.81
CA LEU A 119 3.22 -9.81 11.68
C LEU A 119 2.50 -8.52 11.31
N GLU A 120 2.03 -7.76 12.30
CA GLU A 120 1.32 -6.49 12.09
C GLU A 120 2.22 -5.44 11.43
N LEU A 121 3.52 -5.48 11.72
CA LEU A 121 4.53 -4.65 11.10
C LEU A 121 4.92 -5.12 9.69
N GLY A 122 4.42 -6.27 9.23
CA GLY A 122 4.66 -6.80 7.90
C GLY A 122 5.89 -7.70 7.78
N PHE A 123 6.45 -8.20 8.88
CA PHE A 123 7.49 -9.24 8.84
C PHE A 123 6.87 -10.63 8.75
N GLU A 124 7.50 -11.53 7.99
CA GLU A 124 7.04 -12.91 7.83
C GLU A 124 7.38 -13.79 9.03
N THR A 125 8.53 -13.54 9.65
CA THR A 125 9.04 -14.37 10.75
C THR A 125 9.62 -13.52 11.87
N LEU A 126 9.44 -14.00 13.10
CA LEU A 126 10.00 -13.39 14.31
C LEU A 126 11.53 -13.35 14.28
N SER A 127 12.16 -14.40 13.73
CA SER A 127 13.62 -14.48 13.62
C SER A 127 14.19 -13.40 12.70
N HIS A 128 13.56 -13.18 11.53
CA HIS A 128 13.99 -12.14 10.61
C HIS A 128 13.80 -10.75 11.22
N PHE A 129 12.65 -10.50 11.86
CA PHE A 129 12.39 -9.27 12.60
C PHE A 129 13.46 -9.00 13.67
N SER A 130 13.71 -9.98 14.55
CA SER A 130 14.63 -9.80 15.69
C SER A 130 16.07 -9.55 15.22
N TYR A 131 16.51 -10.27 14.19
CA TYR A 131 17.83 -10.06 13.59
C TYR A 131 17.96 -8.67 12.96
N ALA A 132 16.97 -8.25 12.16
CA ALA A 132 16.98 -6.96 11.50
C ALA A 132 16.91 -5.80 12.52
N PHE A 133 16.10 -5.94 13.58
CA PHE A 133 15.99 -4.96 14.65
C PHE A 133 17.31 -4.77 15.40
N LYS A 134 17.96 -5.87 15.80
CA LYS A 134 19.27 -5.80 16.47
C LYS A 134 20.33 -5.17 15.57
N LYS A 135 20.30 -5.48 14.27
CA LYS A 135 21.23 -4.90 13.29
C LYS A 135 21.06 -3.39 13.15
N GLU A 136 19.84 -2.89 13.17
CA GLU A 136 19.55 -1.45 13.01
C GLU A 136 19.82 -0.65 14.30
N PHE A 137 19.42 -1.18 15.46
CA PHE A 137 19.44 -0.42 16.73
C PHE A 137 20.50 -0.86 17.74
N GLY A 138 21.28 -1.91 17.44
CA GLY A 138 22.35 -2.43 18.30
C GLY A 138 21.87 -3.25 19.50
N GLN A 139 20.57 -3.29 19.76
CA GLN A 139 19.96 -4.04 20.87
C GLN A 139 18.73 -4.82 20.37
N THR A 140 18.38 -5.90 21.06
CA THR A 140 17.21 -6.70 20.71
C THR A 140 15.91 -6.00 21.10
N PRO A 141 14.78 -6.35 20.45
CA PRO A 141 13.45 -5.89 20.87
C PRO A 141 13.18 -6.13 22.37
N THR A 142 13.59 -7.29 22.89
CA THR A 142 13.42 -7.67 24.29
C THR A 142 14.27 -6.82 25.23
N GLU A 143 15.51 -6.50 24.84
CA GLU A 143 16.38 -5.60 25.61
C GLU A 143 15.80 -4.19 25.70
N LEU A 144 15.21 -3.67 24.61
CA LEU A 144 14.52 -2.38 24.61
C LEU A 144 13.27 -2.37 25.51
N ALA A 145 12.57 -3.51 25.59
CA ALA A 145 11.39 -3.72 26.42
C ALA A 145 11.70 -3.84 27.93
N ASP A 146 12.95 -4.15 28.30
CA ASP A 146 13.33 -4.36 29.70
C ASP A 146 13.36 -3.03 30.49
N PRO A 147 12.55 -2.90 31.56
CA PRO A 147 12.56 -1.72 32.43
C PRO A 147 13.94 -1.40 33.03
N LYS A 148 14.80 -2.41 33.26
CA LYS A 148 16.14 -2.22 33.83
C LYS A 148 17.11 -1.55 32.86
N ALA A 149 16.94 -1.78 31.55
CA ALA A 149 17.77 -1.16 30.52
C ALA A 149 17.45 0.33 30.32
N LYS A 150 16.16 0.73 30.47
CA LYS A 150 15.73 2.13 30.32
C LYS A 150 16.30 3.08 31.39
N THR A 151 16.52 2.60 32.61
CA THR A 151 17.09 3.41 33.71
C THR A 151 18.57 3.75 33.49
N ALA A 152 19.34 2.90 32.81
CA ALA A 152 20.77 3.13 32.56
C ALA A 152 21.04 4.18 31.46
N ALA A 153 20.11 4.37 30.52
CA ALA A 153 20.24 5.34 29.43
C ALA A 153 19.88 6.78 29.84
N ASN A 154 19.06 6.97 30.89
CA ASN A 154 18.63 8.30 31.37
C ASN A 154 19.59 8.96 32.38
N ILE A 155 20.76 8.36 32.62
CA ILE A 155 21.79 8.88 33.55
C ILE A 155 23.05 9.33 32.77
N ARG A 156 22.96 9.53 31.45
CA ARG A 156 24.05 10.06 30.62
C ARG A 156 23.65 11.31 29.89
#